data_AF-A0A9N8VSH0-F1
#
_entry.id   AF-A0A9N8VSH0-F1
#
_cell.length_a   1.000
_cell.length_b   1.000
_cell.length_c   1.000
_cell.angle_alpha   90.00
_cell.angle_beta   90.00
_cell.angle_gamma   90.00
#
_symmetry.space_group_name_H-M   'P 1'
#
loop_
_entity.id
_entity.type
_entity.pdbx_description
1 polymer ?
#
loop_
_entity_poly.entity_id
_entity_poly.type
_entity_poly.pdbx_seq_one_letter_code
_entity_poly.pdbx_strand_id
1 'polypeptide(L)'
;MNPSPSSVNIKVNMGNVLNKKKKMKDTTSTEQTSLTSNFRLGPVSSKVFKAGDKFLSKQNFDFKILYKLRSFVEQDDQLGDVSEEKKVLSYGVEAGKLGQAAVDNAKFGLNSMKSLFLTILETTSEEFDKTIGIIARELREHDSYQHLIRVYACKKENL
;
A
#
# COMPACT_ATOMS: atom_id res chain seq x y z
N MET A 1 -37.59 22.10 54.66
CA MET A 1 -37.24 21.26 53.49
C MET A 1 -35.79 21.52 53.15
N ASN A 2 -34.92 20.59 53.51
CA ASN A 2 -33.49 20.53 53.17
C ASN A 2 -33.25 19.12 52.61
N PRO A 3 -32.57 18.93 51.46
CA PRO A 3 -32.20 17.60 51.02
C PRO A 3 -30.91 17.15 51.71
N SER A 4 -30.98 15.95 52.27
CA SER A 4 -29.87 15.17 52.85
C SER A 4 -28.96 14.64 51.73
N PRO A 5 -27.61 14.72 51.85
CA PRO A 5 -26.70 14.10 50.90
C PRO A 5 -26.48 12.62 51.21
N SER A 6 -26.80 11.78 50.24
CA SER A 6 -26.59 10.33 50.20
C SER A 6 -25.10 9.99 50.03
N SER A 7 -24.57 9.24 50.98
CA SER A 7 -23.23 8.67 50.99
C SER A 7 -23.11 7.47 50.04
N VAL A 8 -22.23 7.56 49.03
CA VAL A 8 -21.84 6.45 48.16
C VAL A 8 -20.54 5.83 48.66
N ASN A 9 -20.61 4.57 49.08
CA ASN A 9 -19.46 3.74 49.45
C ASN A 9 -18.75 3.22 48.20
N ILE A 10 -17.49 3.60 47.98
CA ILE A 10 -16.60 2.92 47.03
C ILE A 10 -15.51 2.21 47.82
N LYS A 11 -15.54 0.88 47.82
CA LYS A 11 -14.51 0.01 48.38
C LYS A 11 -13.21 0.15 47.58
N VAL A 12 -12.15 0.64 48.22
CA VAL A 12 -10.77 0.54 47.72
C VAL A 12 -10.23 -0.82 48.16
N ASN A 13 -9.93 -1.70 47.21
CA ASN A 13 -9.29 -2.98 47.49
C ASN A 13 -7.78 -2.84 47.22
N MET A 14 -6.98 -2.76 48.29
CA MET A 14 -5.52 -2.95 48.23
C MET A 14 -5.24 -4.45 48.36
N GLY A 15 -4.57 -5.03 47.36
CA GLY A 15 -4.17 -6.43 47.41
C GLY A 15 -3.05 -6.77 46.42
N ASN A 16 -1.83 -6.79 46.94
CA ASN A 16 -0.66 -7.58 46.54
C ASN A 16 0.08 -7.27 45.22
N VAL A 17 1.21 -6.57 45.42
CA VAL A 17 2.46 -6.74 44.67
C VAL A 17 3.11 -8.06 45.12
N LEU A 18 3.39 -9.00 44.20
CA LEU A 18 4.72 -9.62 44.02
C LEU A 18 4.77 -10.69 42.91
N ASN A 19 5.81 -10.54 42.08
CA ASN A 19 6.62 -11.56 41.39
C ASN A 19 6.13 -12.34 40.15
N LYS A 20 6.66 -11.86 39.01
CA LYS A 20 7.66 -12.51 38.12
C LYS A 20 7.31 -13.80 37.36
N LYS A 21 7.61 -13.66 36.05
CA LYS A 21 7.93 -14.65 35.01
C LYS A 21 6.75 -15.41 34.39
N LYS A 22 6.34 -14.96 33.19
CA LYS A 22 6.12 -15.92 32.10
C LYS A 22 6.24 -15.29 30.70
N LYS A 23 7.23 -15.82 29.98
CA LYS A 23 7.35 -15.99 28.52
C LYS A 23 7.22 -14.75 27.64
N MET A 24 8.39 -14.32 27.14
CA MET A 24 8.57 -13.95 25.74
C MET A 24 7.73 -14.89 24.86
N LYS A 25 6.67 -14.35 24.27
CA LYS A 25 6.19 -14.83 22.99
C LYS A 25 6.84 -13.89 21.99
N ASP A 26 7.74 -14.45 21.20
CA ASP A 26 8.18 -13.87 19.95
C ASP A 26 6.93 -13.64 19.09
N THR A 27 6.33 -12.46 19.24
CA THR A 27 5.41 -11.95 18.24
C THR A 27 6.28 -11.33 17.17
N THR A 28 6.91 -12.20 16.37
CA THR A 28 7.29 -11.84 15.01
C THR A 28 5.99 -11.62 14.25
N SER A 29 5.36 -10.47 14.48
CA SER A 29 4.38 -9.94 13.55
C SER A 29 5.18 -9.56 12.32
N THR A 30 5.37 -10.53 11.44
CA THR A 30 5.70 -10.25 10.06
C THR A 30 4.49 -9.52 9.50
N GLU A 31 4.42 -8.21 9.75
CA GLU A 31 3.68 -7.31 8.89
C GLU A 31 4.36 -7.40 7.52
N GLN A 32 3.95 -8.41 6.75
CA GLN A 32 3.89 -8.28 5.31
C GLN A 32 2.92 -7.12 5.05
N THR A 33 3.49 -5.91 5.08
CA THR A 33 2.95 -4.74 4.40
C THR A 33 2.97 -5.10 2.93
N SER A 34 1.95 -5.87 2.51
CA SER A 34 1.58 -5.96 1.12
C SER A 34 1.35 -4.53 0.64
N LEU A 35 1.70 -4.22 -0.61
CA LEU A 35 1.38 -2.94 -1.25
C LEU A 35 -0.13 -2.61 -1.26
N THR A 36 -0.96 -3.51 -0.72
CA THR A 36 -2.42 -3.43 -0.68
C THR A 36 -2.97 -2.80 0.61
N SER A 37 -2.17 -2.53 1.65
CA SER A 37 -2.75 -2.23 2.97
C SER A 37 -3.55 -0.92 3.06
N ASN A 38 -3.62 -0.08 2.02
CA ASN A 38 -4.61 1.00 1.92
C ASN A 38 -5.18 1.24 0.50
N PHE A 39 -4.96 0.34 -0.46
CA PHE A 39 -5.48 0.50 -1.82
C PHE A 39 -6.95 0.06 -1.81
N ARG A 40 -7.88 1.01 -1.86
CA ARG A 40 -9.32 0.72 -1.96
C ARG A 40 -9.64 0.20 -3.35
N LEU A 41 -9.38 -1.07 -3.60
CA LEU A 41 -9.68 -1.75 -4.85
C LEU A 41 -11.08 -2.35 -4.80
N GLY A 42 -11.75 -2.38 -5.95
CA GLY A 42 -12.95 -3.19 -6.14
C GLY A 42 -12.62 -4.69 -6.22
N PRO A 43 -13.63 -5.56 -6.30
CA PRO A 43 -13.43 -7.01 -6.29
C PRO A 43 -12.62 -7.51 -7.50
N VAL A 44 -12.84 -6.97 -8.70
CA VAL A 44 -12.17 -7.44 -9.93
C VAL A 44 -10.73 -6.98 -9.96
N SER A 45 -10.48 -5.69 -9.69
CA SER A 45 -9.14 -5.12 -9.56
C SER A 45 -8.36 -5.83 -8.45
N SER A 46 -8.96 -6.05 -7.27
CA SER A 46 -8.34 -6.84 -6.20
C SER A 46 -7.90 -8.23 -6.66
N LYS A 47 -8.72 -8.94 -7.43
CA LYS A 47 -8.37 -10.27 -7.95
C LYS A 47 -7.15 -10.21 -8.87
N VAL A 48 -7.12 -9.26 -9.81
CA VAL A 48 -6.02 -9.11 -10.77
C VAL A 48 -4.72 -8.70 -10.08
N PHE A 49 -4.77 -7.68 -9.21
CA PHE A 49 -3.58 -7.23 -8.47
C PHE A 49 -3.04 -8.32 -7.55
N LYS A 50 -3.89 -9.07 -6.83
CA LYS A 50 -3.45 -10.22 -6.02
C LYS A 50 -2.80 -11.32 -6.84
N ALA A 51 -3.29 -11.60 -8.05
CA ALA A 51 -2.67 -12.57 -8.95
C ALA A 51 -1.28 -12.09 -9.41
N GLY A 52 -1.16 -10.81 -9.75
CA GLY A 52 0.13 -10.17 -10.07
C GLY A 52 1.11 -10.22 -8.91
N ASP A 53 0.68 -9.86 -7.70
CA ASP A 53 1.49 -9.92 -6.48
C ASP A 53 1.98 -11.35 -6.19
N LYS A 54 1.10 -12.35 -6.35
CA LYS A 54 1.48 -13.75 -6.17
C LYS A 54 2.50 -14.20 -7.21
N PHE A 55 2.35 -13.77 -8.46
CA PHE A 55 3.32 -14.05 -9.51
C PHE A 55 4.68 -13.41 -9.20
N LEU A 56 4.71 -12.12 -8.89
CA LEU A 56 5.93 -11.38 -8.55
C LEU A 56 6.64 -11.94 -7.31
N SER A 57 5.87 -12.36 -6.29
CA SER A 57 6.40 -13.02 -5.10
C SER A 57 7.15 -14.31 -5.45
N LYS A 58 6.65 -15.11 -6.40
CA LYS A 58 7.34 -16.33 -6.88
C LYS A 58 8.64 -16.02 -7.61
N GLN A 59 8.78 -14.81 -8.15
CA GLN A 59 10.02 -14.33 -8.80
C GLN A 59 10.97 -13.64 -7.80
N ASN A 60 10.71 -13.74 -6.50
CA ASN A 60 11.46 -13.06 -5.44
C ASN A 60 11.49 -11.52 -5.62
N PHE A 61 10.44 -10.94 -6.19
CA PHE A 61 10.32 -9.49 -6.33
C PHE A 61 10.24 -8.82 -4.95
N ASP A 62 11.10 -7.84 -4.70
CA ASP A 62 11.06 -7.05 -3.47
C ASP A 62 10.03 -5.92 -3.57
N PHE A 63 8.84 -6.14 -3.02
CA PHE A 63 7.78 -5.13 -2.97
C PHE A 63 8.16 -3.87 -2.18
N LYS A 64 9.22 -3.92 -1.37
CA LYS A 64 9.73 -2.75 -0.65
C LYS A 64 10.76 -1.94 -1.45
N ILE A 65 11.07 -2.35 -2.69
CA ILE A 65 12.08 -1.69 -3.53
C ILE A 65 11.79 -0.20 -3.72
N LEU A 66 10.52 0.18 -3.87
CA LEU A 66 10.11 1.58 -4.03
C LEU A 66 10.47 2.44 -2.82
N TYR A 67 10.41 1.87 -1.61
CA TYR A 67 10.77 2.56 -0.36
C TYR A 67 12.28 2.55 -0.09
N LYS A 68 13.05 1.76 -0.84
CA LYS A 68 14.52 1.72 -0.78
C LYS A 68 15.17 2.61 -1.82
N LEU A 69 14.39 3.17 -2.76
CA LEU A 69 14.89 3.95 -3.88
C LEU A 69 15.82 5.09 -3.43
N ARG A 70 15.43 5.81 -2.37
CA ARG A 70 16.26 6.88 -1.80
C ARG A 70 17.61 6.36 -1.32
N SER A 71 17.60 5.29 -0.52
CA SER A 71 18.83 4.70 0.01
C SER A 71 19.75 4.19 -1.08
N PHE A 72 19.21 3.68 -2.20
CA PHE A 72 20.04 3.30 -3.35
C PHE A 72 20.72 4.51 -3.99
N VAL A 73 20.01 5.63 -4.11
CA VAL A 73 20.58 6.88 -4.66
C VAL A 73 21.62 7.47 -3.71
N GLU A 74 21.41 7.40 -2.39
CA GLU A 74 22.37 7.87 -1.38
C GLU A 74 23.65 7.03 -1.30
N GLN A 75 23.61 5.77 -1.73
CA GLN A 75 24.79 4.89 -1.79
C GLN A 75 25.70 5.18 -2.99
N ASP A 76 25.22 5.95 -3.97
CA ASP A 76 26.01 6.34 -5.13
C ASP A 76 27.01 7.44 -4.73
N ASP A 77 28.30 7.15 -4.90
CA ASP A 77 29.38 8.05 -4.51
C ASP A 77 29.46 9.31 -5.40
N GLN A 78 28.87 9.29 -6.59
CA GLN A 78 28.82 10.41 -7.53
C GLN A 78 27.62 11.32 -7.33
N LEU A 79 26.63 10.91 -6.53
CA LEU A 79 25.39 11.67 -6.31
C LEU A 79 25.37 12.31 -4.92
N GLY A 80 24.90 13.55 -4.84
CA GLY A 80 24.74 14.36 -3.64
C GLY A 80 23.39 15.07 -3.62
N ASP A 81 23.11 15.78 -2.53
CA ASP A 81 21.85 16.53 -2.33
C ASP A 81 20.58 15.70 -2.64
N VAL A 82 20.54 14.48 -2.09
CA VAL A 82 19.42 13.57 -2.32
C VAL A 82 18.17 14.04 -1.58
N SER A 83 17.08 14.19 -2.32
CA SER A 83 15.75 14.52 -1.77
C SER A 83 14.70 13.54 -2.28
N GLU A 84 13.62 13.37 -1.50
CA GLU A 84 12.53 12.45 -1.82
C GLU A 84 11.19 13.18 -1.74
N GLU A 85 10.36 12.96 -2.74
CA GLU A 85 9.00 13.47 -2.81
C GLU A 85 8.01 12.30 -2.88
N LYS A 86 7.07 12.26 -1.93
CA LYS A 86 5.96 11.31 -1.91
C LYS A 86 4.68 12.02 -2.34
N LYS A 87 4.01 11.45 -3.34
CA LYS A 87 2.69 11.92 -3.80
C LYS A 87 1.69 10.78 -3.76
N VAL A 88 0.43 11.17 -3.67
CA VAL A 88 -0.71 10.28 -3.86
C VAL A 88 -1.38 10.69 -5.16
N LEU A 89 -1.54 9.74 -6.08
CA LEU A 89 -2.30 9.94 -7.31
C LEU A 89 -3.64 9.21 -7.16
N SER A 90 -4.69 9.99 -6.94
CA SER A 90 -6.06 9.47 -6.85
C SER A 90 -6.62 9.19 -8.26
N TYR A 91 -7.34 8.08 -8.40
CA TYR A 91 -8.07 7.72 -9.62
C TYR A 91 -9.52 8.24 -9.62
N GLY A 92 -10.02 8.65 -8.45
CA GLY A 92 -11.38 9.13 -8.25
C GLY A 92 -11.73 10.37 -9.08
N VAL A 93 -13.03 10.60 -9.25
CA VAL A 93 -13.56 11.70 -10.09
C VAL A 93 -13.10 13.09 -9.65
N GLU A 94 -12.87 13.27 -8.35
CA GLU A 94 -12.37 14.51 -7.75
C GLU A 94 -10.97 14.91 -8.25
N ALA A 95 -10.19 13.96 -8.76
CA ALA A 95 -8.88 14.24 -9.36
C ALA A 95 -8.97 14.77 -10.81
N GLY A 96 -10.18 14.90 -11.37
CA GLY A 96 -10.42 15.46 -12.69
C GLY A 96 -9.61 14.80 -13.81
N LYS A 97 -8.95 15.61 -14.65
CA LYS A 97 -8.14 15.12 -15.78
C LYS A 97 -6.93 14.26 -15.34
N LEU A 98 -6.38 14.51 -14.15
CA LEU A 98 -5.27 13.72 -13.63
C LEU A 98 -5.73 12.32 -13.22
N GLY A 99 -6.91 12.22 -12.59
CA GLY A 99 -7.52 10.91 -12.28
C GLY A 99 -7.81 10.10 -13.53
N GLN A 100 -8.34 10.74 -14.58
CA GLN A 100 -8.54 10.09 -15.88
C GLN A 100 -7.21 9.58 -16.48
N ALA A 101 -6.16 10.41 -16.49
CA ALA A 101 -4.85 10.00 -16.98
C ALA A 101 -4.24 8.85 -16.15
N ALA A 102 -4.45 8.85 -14.83
CA ALA A 102 -4.05 7.75 -13.97
C ALA A 102 -4.74 6.44 -14.35
N VAL A 103 -6.06 6.47 -14.59
CA VAL A 103 -6.84 5.31 -15.03
C VAL A 103 -6.36 4.80 -16.38
N ASP A 104 -6.11 5.70 -17.35
CA ASP A 104 -5.64 5.32 -18.67
C ASP A 104 -4.23 4.70 -18.61
N ASN A 105 -3.35 5.22 -17.76
CA ASN A 105 -2.04 4.64 -17.50
C ASN A 105 -2.15 3.24 -16.85
N ALA A 106 -3.07 3.05 -15.91
CA ALA A 106 -3.31 1.74 -15.31
C ALA A 106 -3.82 0.74 -16.35
N LYS A 107 -4.75 1.14 -17.23
CA LYS A 107 -5.21 0.31 -18.35
C LYS A 107 -4.06 -0.03 -19.30
N PHE A 108 -3.23 0.96 -19.64
CA PHE A 108 -2.07 0.75 -20.50
C PHE A 108 -1.11 -0.28 -19.89
N GLY A 109 -0.74 -0.12 -18.62
CA GLY A 109 0.13 -1.07 -17.92
C GLY A 109 -0.44 -2.50 -17.87
N LEU A 110 -1.74 -2.65 -17.56
CA LEU A 110 -2.40 -3.96 -17.57
C LEU A 110 -2.42 -4.59 -18.97
N ASN A 111 -2.67 -3.79 -20.01
CA ASN A 111 -2.61 -4.25 -21.40
C ASN A 111 -1.21 -4.66 -21.83
N SER A 112 -0.17 -3.90 -21.45
CA SER A 112 1.21 -4.25 -21.74
C SER A 112 1.62 -5.58 -21.10
N MET A 113 0.99 -5.95 -19.98
CA MET A 113 1.20 -7.22 -19.27
C MET A 113 0.14 -8.28 -19.62
N LYS A 114 -0.66 -8.08 -20.68
CA LYS A 114 -1.79 -8.96 -21.01
C LYS A 114 -1.40 -10.42 -21.12
N SER A 115 -0.35 -10.74 -21.89
CA SER A 115 0.11 -12.12 -22.09
C SER A 115 0.41 -12.84 -20.77
N LEU A 116 1.08 -12.15 -19.84
CA LEU A 116 1.32 -12.65 -18.49
C LEU A 116 0.00 -12.89 -17.75
N PHE A 117 -0.91 -11.92 -17.77
CA PHE A 117 -2.16 -12.04 -17.04
C PHE A 117 -3.08 -13.15 -17.58
N LEU A 118 -3.09 -13.40 -18.89
CA LEU A 118 -3.83 -14.53 -19.47
C LEU A 118 -3.36 -15.87 -18.88
N THR A 119 -2.05 -16.05 -18.74
CA THR A 119 -1.48 -17.26 -18.15
C THR A 119 -1.78 -17.37 -16.66
N ILE A 120 -1.59 -16.30 -15.87
CA ILE A 120 -1.75 -16.40 -14.40
C ILE A 120 -3.22 -16.45 -13.95
N LEU A 121 -4.14 -15.91 -14.75
CA LEU A 121 -5.58 -15.90 -14.44
C LEU A 121 -6.35 -17.03 -15.14
N GLU A 122 -5.70 -17.80 -16.00
CA GLU A 122 -6.31 -18.89 -16.78
C GLU A 122 -7.58 -18.41 -17.53
N THR A 123 -7.47 -17.28 -18.23
CA THR A 123 -8.59 -16.59 -18.88
C THR A 123 -8.32 -16.33 -20.35
N THR A 124 -9.35 -16.05 -21.14
CA THR A 124 -9.17 -15.70 -22.56
C THR A 124 -8.80 -14.23 -22.76
N SER A 125 -8.30 -13.92 -23.96
CA SER A 125 -8.01 -12.55 -24.38
C SER A 125 -9.24 -11.64 -24.28
N GLU A 126 -10.40 -12.11 -24.74
CA GLU A 126 -11.65 -11.34 -24.72
C GLU A 126 -12.18 -11.11 -23.29
N GLU A 127 -12.07 -12.11 -22.42
CA GLU A 127 -12.44 -12.01 -21.01
C GLU A 127 -11.55 -11.00 -20.27
N PHE A 128 -10.25 -11.00 -20.58
CA PHE A 128 -9.32 -10.05 -20.00
C PHE A 128 -9.59 -8.61 -20.45
N ASP A 129 -9.91 -8.39 -21.74
CA ASP A 129 -10.25 -7.05 -22.23
C ASP A 129 -11.50 -6.49 -21.54
N LYS A 130 -12.52 -7.34 -21.31
CA LYS A 130 -13.70 -6.97 -20.50
C LYS A 130 -13.31 -6.64 -19.06
N THR A 131 -12.41 -7.44 -18.49
CA THR A 131 -11.90 -7.25 -17.12
C THR A 131 -11.22 -5.89 -16.96
N ILE A 132 -10.40 -5.45 -17.92
CA ILE A 132 -9.76 -4.13 -17.89
C ILE A 132 -10.81 -3.00 -17.85
N GLY A 133 -11.89 -3.13 -18.61
CA GLY A 133 -13.00 -2.17 -18.58
C GLY A 133 -13.63 -2.05 -17.19
N ILE A 134 -13.81 -3.18 -16.49
CA ILE A 134 -14.34 -3.21 -15.13
C ILE A 134 -13.35 -2.59 -14.14
N ILE A 135 -12.06 -2.95 -14.23
CA ILE A 135 -11.00 -2.39 -13.38
C ILE A 135 -10.94 -0.86 -13.50
N ALA A 136 -10.98 -0.34 -14.73
CA ALA A 136 -10.94 1.09 -14.97
C ALA A 136 -12.11 1.85 -14.32
N ARG A 137 -13.27 1.20 -14.21
CA ARG A 137 -14.43 1.72 -13.50
C ARG A 137 -14.25 1.61 -11.98
N GLU A 138 -13.86 0.44 -11.48
CA GLU A 138 -13.62 0.22 -10.04
C GLU A 138 -12.59 1.20 -9.47
N LEU A 139 -11.49 1.47 -10.20
CA LEU A 139 -10.47 2.42 -9.77
C LEU A 139 -11.05 3.82 -9.51
N ARG A 140 -12.05 4.25 -10.28
CA ARG A 140 -12.72 5.54 -10.08
C ARG A 140 -13.73 5.49 -8.95
N GLU A 141 -14.59 4.46 -8.94
CA GLU A 141 -15.73 4.36 -8.03
C GLU A 141 -15.31 4.13 -6.57
N HIS A 142 -14.16 3.49 -6.35
CA HIS A 142 -13.67 3.18 -5.00
C HIS A 142 -12.69 4.23 -4.44
N ASP A 143 -12.54 5.38 -5.11
CA ASP A 143 -11.54 6.39 -4.80
C ASP A 143 -10.16 5.75 -4.56
N SER A 144 -9.81 4.79 -5.43
CA SER A 144 -8.50 4.16 -5.37
C SER A 144 -7.43 5.24 -5.55
N TYR A 145 -6.22 4.94 -5.09
CA TYR A 145 -5.07 5.80 -5.30
C TYR A 145 -3.78 5.00 -5.30
N GLN A 146 -2.76 5.49 -5.98
CA GLN A 146 -1.41 4.94 -5.92
C GLN A 146 -0.43 5.91 -5.27
N HIS A 147 0.53 5.37 -4.54
CA HIS A 147 1.67 6.14 -4.06
C HIS A 147 2.71 6.29 -5.16
N LEU A 148 3.17 7.51 -5.37
CA LEU A 148 4.29 7.83 -6.24
C LEU A 148 5.44 8.31 -5.35
N ILE A 149 6.61 7.70 -5.52
CA ILE A 149 7.85 8.11 -4.87
C ILE A 149 8.77 8.60 -5.97
N ARG A 150 9.27 9.83 -5.84
CA ARG A 150 10.33 10.38 -6.70
C ARG A 150 11.52 10.71 -5.83
N VAL A 151 12.69 10.32 -6.32
CA VAL A 151 13.97 10.67 -5.68
C VAL A 151 14.73 11.54 -6.66
N TYR A 152 15.18 12.69 -6.18
CA TYR A 152 16.01 13.63 -6.92
C TYR A 152 17.40 13.63 -6.31
N ALA A 153 18.43 13.78 -7.13
CA ALA A 153 19.80 13.94 -6.69
C ALA A 153 20.58 14.77 -7.71
N CYS A 154 21.64 15.43 -7.23
CA CYS A 154 22.56 16.21 -8.05
C CYS A 154 23.87 15.44 -8.20
N LYS A 155 24.56 15.62 -9.32
CA LYS A 155 25.92 15.11 -9.45
C LYS A 155 26.83 15.90 -8.52
N LYS A 156 27.66 15.22 -7.71
CA LYS A 156 28.69 15.89 -6.93
C LYS A 156 29.70 16.52 -7.88
N GLU A 157 30.06 17.77 -7.61
CA GLU A 157 31.24 18.34 -8.23
C GLU A 157 32.46 17.65 -7.62
N ASN A 158 33.31 17.05 -8.46
CA ASN A 158 34.61 16.56 -8.02
C ASN A 158 35.45 17.80 -7.66
N LEU A 159 35.63 18.06 -6.37
CA LEU A 159 36.65 19.01 -5.88
C LEU A 159 38.05 18.44 -6.12
#